data_AF-A0A534U483-F1
#
_entry.id   AF-A0A534U483-F1
#
_cell.length_a   1.000
_cell.length_b   1.000
_cell.length_c   1.000
_cell.angle_alpha   90.00
_cell.angle_beta   90.00
_cell.angle_gamma   90.00
#
_symmetry.space_group_name_H-M   'P 1'
#
loop_
_entity.id
_entity.type
_entity.pdbx_description
1 polymer ?
#
loop_
_entity_poly.entity_id
_entity_poly.type
_entity_poly.pdbx_seq_one_letter_code
_entity_poly.pdbx_strand_id
1 'polypeptide(L)'
;MDRLRSVWFESRHLDAGAPALRAELAALGSDACESVLAVGDRLAAVSLTLAQQYCRRAPAAWQLGEDFFRRWVAHGETLATVEPASREAAAAYFAVDVESLAALPAGDLDAWIALACRVLGASRRLGELFVAGSGSVLSELGDRRRRLDAWVDVGLTLAGAGAWESELLALHFFESTALALPLFAPTHYARWAELGRVGARLGPSRPELFTSVPTALHALTEDERGVAVDVALAAADAPAVAIELYFSLPAVLDAAAEERDAVVASLLPVAQAMPRALTELLPVLRVLLERIPAASRGALVGLAGMIAARFPAGVVPYYRVLPRLLEQTGVAGVTRWVEEGLVVAADAVEAGRAYFALDSRTSRAVLAASSTAVPFTEVQGLLKRYLHMLSG
;
A
#
# COMPACT_ATOMS: atom_id res chain seq x y z
N MET A 1 -7.85 -41.25 -29.16
CA MET A 1 -7.41 -39.85 -29.07
C MET A 1 -8.35 -38.93 -29.83
N ASP A 2 -8.75 -39.27 -31.07
CA ASP A 2 -9.71 -38.50 -31.88
C ASP A 2 -11.03 -38.11 -31.18
N ARG A 3 -11.66 -39.01 -30.41
CA ARG A 3 -12.88 -38.71 -29.65
C ARG A 3 -12.69 -37.66 -28.55
N LEU A 4 -11.50 -37.55 -27.97
CA LEU A 4 -11.24 -36.56 -26.92
C LEU A 4 -11.02 -35.19 -27.56
N ARG A 5 -10.27 -35.17 -28.67
CA ARG A 5 -10.00 -33.97 -29.46
C ARG A 5 -11.27 -33.29 -29.96
N SER A 6 -12.23 -34.06 -30.49
CA SER A 6 -13.54 -33.51 -30.88
C SER A 6 -14.31 -32.90 -29.70
N VAL A 7 -14.14 -33.43 -28.49
CA VAL A 7 -14.87 -32.95 -27.31
C VAL A 7 -14.29 -31.65 -26.74
N TRP A 8 -12.97 -31.47 -26.74
CA TRP A 8 -12.35 -30.26 -26.19
C TRP A 8 -12.12 -29.17 -27.23
N PHE A 9 -11.69 -29.52 -28.46
CA PHE A 9 -11.27 -28.59 -29.51
C PHE A 9 -12.41 -28.14 -30.44
N GLU A 10 -13.35 -29.04 -30.74
CA GLU A 10 -14.56 -28.74 -31.53
C GLU A 10 -15.74 -28.33 -30.64
N SER A 11 -15.47 -28.09 -29.35
CA SER A 11 -16.46 -27.67 -28.37
C SER A 11 -16.97 -26.26 -28.64
N ARG A 12 -18.29 -26.07 -28.48
CA ARG A 12 -18.93 -24.74 -28.47
C ARG A 12 -18.38 -23.77 -27.43
N HIS A 13 -17.69 -24.26 -26.40
CA HIS A 13 -17.07 -23.43 -25.36
C HIS A 13 -15.75 -22.79 -25.82
N LEU A 14 -15.18 -23.26 -26.93
CA LEU A 14 -14.11 -22.58 -27.68
C LEU A 14 -14.65 -21.61 -28.74
N ASP A 15 -15.95 -21.70 -29.13
CA ASP A 15 -16.50 -21.01 -30.31
C ASP A 15 -16.53 -19.47 -30.22
N ALA A 16 -16.37 -18.87 -29.04
CA ALA A 16 -16.06 -17.45 -28.94
C ALA A 16 -14.58 -17.21 -29.33
N GLY A 17 -14.32 -16.92 -30.61
CA GLY A 17 -12.97 -16.70 -31.15
C GLY A 17 -12.34 -17.91 -31.87
N ALA A 18 -13.02 -19.07 -31.89
CA ALA A 18 -12.51 -20.28 -32.53
C ALA A 18 -12.08 -20.15 -34.01
N PRO A 19 -12.74 -19.36 -34.89
CA PRO A 19 -12.30 -19.23 -36.28
C PRO A 19 -10.90 -18.64 -36.40
N ALA A 20 -10.55 -17.64 -35.58
CA ALA A 20 -9.23 -17.03 -35.57
C ALA A 20 -8.19 -18.02 -35.04
N LEU A 21 -8.47 -18.69 -33.93
CA LEU A 21 -7.58 -19.71 -33.36
C LEU A 21 -7.31 -20.87 -34.33
N ARG A 22 -8.34 -21.35 -35.05
CA ARG A 22 -8.17 -22.40 -36.06
C ARG A 22 -7.32 -21.92 -37.23
N ALA A 23 -7.47 -20.67 -37.66
CA ALA A 23 -6.64 -20.08 -38.71
C ALA A 23 -5.18 -19.93 -38.25
N GLU A 24 -4.95 -19.48 -37.02
CA GLU A 24 -3.61 -19.37 -36.42
C GLU A 24 -2.92 -20.74 -36.31
N LEU A 25 -3.63 -21.78 -35.84
CA LEU A 25 -3.11 -23.15 -35.78
C LEU A 25 -2.79 -23.71 -37.18
N ALA A 26 -3.67 -23.46 -38.16
CA ALA A 26 -3.43 -23.88 -39.53
C ALA A 26 -2.20 -23.20 -40.15
N ALA A 27 -1.91 -21.95 -39.74
CA ALA A 27 -0.74 -21.19 -40.21
C ALA A 27 0.60 -21.72 -39.66
N LEU A 28 0.61 -22.56 -38.62
CA LEU A 28 1.84 -23.14 -38.06
C LEU A 28 2.47 -24.23 -38.94
N GLY A 29 1.71 -24.79 -39.89
CA GLY A 29 2.08 -26.01 -40.62
C GLY A 29 1.60 -27.29 -39.93
N SER A 30 1.53 -28.40 -40.68
CA SER A 30 0.90 -29.66 -40.24
C SER A 30 1.53 -30.24 -38.96
N ASP A 31 2.86 -30.31 -38.93
CA ASP A 31 3.59 -31.02 -37.87
C ASP A 31 3.58 -30.22 -36.56
N ALA A 32 3.69 -28.90 -36.66
CA ALA A 32 3.56 -27.98 -35.54
C ALA A 32 2.13 -27.96 -34.97
N CYS A 33 1.13 -27.92 -35.85
CA CYS A 33 -0.28 -27.99 -35.45
C CYS A 33 -0.58 -29.30 -34.71
N GLU A 34 -0.14 -30.45 -35.24
CA GLU A 34 -0.34 -31.73 -34.56
C GLU A 34 0.39 -31.80 -33.22
N SER A 35 1.61 -31.24 -33.13
CA SER A 35 2.35 -31.15 -31.86
C SER A 35 1.60 -30.33 -30.81
N VAL A 36 1.06 -29.16 -31.20
CA VAL A 36 0.25 -28.31 -30.33
C VAL A 36 -1.03 -29.01 -29.88
N LEU A 37 -1.74 -29.69 -30.79
CA LEU A 37 -2.97 -30.43 -30.49
C LEU A 37 -2.71 -31.66 -29.62
N ALA A 38 -1.59 -32.36 -29.81
CA ALA A 38 -1.21 -33.50 -28.98
C ALA A 38 -0.96 -33.10 -27.52
N VAL A 39 -0.39 -31.91 -27.27
CA VAL A 39 -0.32 -31.33 -25.92
C VAL A 39 -1.72 -31.05 -25.37
N GLY A 40 -2.59 -30.45 -26.20
CA GLY A 40 -3.98 -30.19 -25.84
C GLY A 40 -4.73 -31.46 -25.43
N ASP A 41 -4.51 -32.58 -26.15
CA ASP A 41 -5.09 -33.89 -25.81
C ASP A 41 -4.61 -34.42 -24.45
N ARG A 42 -3.32 -34.25 -24.13
CA ARG A 42 -2.77 -34.62 -22.80
C ARG A 42 -3.41 -33.78 -21.69
N LEU A 43 -3.51 -32.46 -21.89
CA LEU A 43 -4.16 -31.57 -20.93
C LEU A 43 -5.66 -31.87 -20.81
N ALA A 44 -6.33 -32.25 -21.90
CA ALA A 44 -7.76 -32.58 -21.93
C ALA A 44 -8.06 -33.87 -21.15
N ALA A 45 -7.10 -34.80 -21.07
CA ALA A 45 -7.22 -35.97 -20.21
C ALA A 45 -7.25 -35.60 -18.71
N VAL A 46 -6.69 -34.43 -18.34
CA VAL A 46 -6.78 -33.87 -16.99
C VAL A 46 -8.03 -32.98 -16.84
N SER A 47 -8.25 -32.07 -17.79
CA SER A 47 -9.40 -31.17 -17.83
C SER A 47 -9.62 -30.56 -19.21
N LEU A 48 -10.85 -30.64 -19.72
CA LEU A 48 -11.24 -30.01 -20.98
C LEU A 48 -11.04 -28.49 -20.97
N THR A 49 -11.37 -27.83 -19.85
CA THR A 49 -11.24 -26.37 -19.74
C THR A 49 -9.78 -25.94 -19.72
N LEU A 50 -8.90 -26.76 -19.14
CA LEU A 50 -7.46 -26.50 -19.11
C LEU A 50 -6.86 -26.57 -20.52
N ALA A 51 -7.21 -27.63 -21.28
CA ALA A 51 -6.81 -27.77 -22.68
C ALA A 51 -7.27 -26.58 -23.53
N GLN A 52 -8.49 -26.09 -23.29
CA GLN A 52 -9.02 -24.92 -23.98
C GLN A 52 -8.26 -23.63 -23.64
N GLN A 53 -7.90 -23.41 -22.38
CA GLN A 53 -7.10 -22.23 -21.99
C GLN A 53 -5.69 -22.27 -22.57
N TYR A 54 -5.02 -23.41 -22.50
CA TYR A 54 -3.72 -23.63 -23.16
C TYR A 54 -3.81 -23.33 -24.66
N CYS A 55 -4.79 -23.91 -25.35
CA CYS A 55 -4.89 -23.83 -26.80
C CYS A 55 -5.04 -22.40 -27.31
N ARG A 56 -5.71 -21.51 -26.56
CA ARG A 56 -5.86 -20.08 -26.91
C ARG A 56 -4.54 -19.32 -27.02
N ARG A 57 -3.48 -19.79 -26.35
CA ARG A 57 -2.16 -19.14 -26.37
C ARG A 57 -1.09 -19.97 -27.09
N ALA A 58 -1.38 -21.22 -27.40
CA ALA A 58 -0.42 -22.16 -27.96
C ALA A 58 0.17 -21.74 -29.32
N PRO A 59 -0.59 -21.16 -30.28
CA PRO A 59 0.00 -20.67 -31.53
C PRO A 59 1.04 -19.58 -31.30
N ALA A 60 0.73 -18.59 -30.46
CA ALA A 60 1.64 -17.51 -30.11
C ALA A 60 2.88 -18.05 -29.38
N ALA A 61 2.70 -18.96 -28.41
CA ALA A 61 3.81 -19.61 -27.72
C ALA A 61 4.74 -20.39 -28.66
N TRP A 62 4.18 -21.09 -29.65
CA TRP A 62 4.96 -21.82 -30.66
C TRP A 62 5.83 -20.88 -31.51
N GLN A 63 5.30 -19.73 -31.91
CA GLN A 63 6.03 -18.74 -32.71
C GLN A 63 7.20 -18.10 -31.97
N LEU A 64 7.18 -18.11 -30.63
CA LEU A 64 8.30 -17.65 -29.79
C LEU A 64 9.47 -18.66 -29.73
N GLY A 65 9.31 -19.85 -30.30
CA GLY A 65 10.35 -20.86 -30.46
C GLY A 65 10.06 -22.15 -29.69
N GLU A 66 10.56 -23.27 -30.23
CA GLU A 66 10.25 -24.62 -29.72
C GLU A 66 10.72 -24.83 -28.27
N ASP A 67 11.89 -24.30 -27.91
CA ASP A 67 12.43 -24.44 -26.55
C ASP A 67 11.59 -23.69 -25.52
N PHE A 68 11.13 -22.47 -25.85
CA PHE A 68 10.21 -21.72 -25.01
C PHE A 68 8.87 -22.46 -24.89
N PHE A 69 8.28 -22.86 -26.01
CA PHE A 69 7.02 -23.61 -26.03
C PHE A 69 7.10 -24.88 -25.17
N ARG A 70 8.16 -25.68 -25.31
CA ARG A 70 8.35 -26.90 -24.54
C ARG A 70 8.42 -26.61 -23.03
N ARG A 71 9.16 -25.58 -22.63
CA ARG A 71 9.26 -25.16 -21.22
C ARG A 71 7.92 -24.64 -20.70
N TRP A 72 7.25 -23.79 -21.46
CA TRP A 72 5.93 -23.25 -21.11
C TRP A 72 4.90 -24.35 -20.87
N VAL A 73 4.84 -25.34 -21.77
CA VAL A 73 4.00 -26.54 -21.59
C VAL A 73 4.38 -27.32 -20.34
N ALA A 74 5.68 -27.59 -20.14
CA ALA A 74 6.15 -28.37 -18.99
C ALA A 74 5.77 -27.73 -17.64
N HIS A 75 5.83 -26.40 -17.53
CA HIS A 75 5.40 -25.69 -16.32
C HIS A 75 3.89 -25.80 -16.07
N GLY A 76 3.07 -25.62 -17.11
CA GLY A 76 1.62 -25.80 -16.99
C GLY A 76 1.23 -27.23 -16.65
N GLU A 77 1.89 -28.23 -17.24
CA GLU A 77 1.73 -29.65 -16.89
C GLU A 77 2.18 -29.92 -15.45
N THR A 78 3.26 -29.30 -14.98
CA THR A 78 3.73 -29.41 -13.58
C THR A 78 2.63 -28.95 -12.61
N LEU A 79 2.06 -27.76 -12.80
CA LEU A 79 0.99 -27.25 -11.95
C LEU A 79 -0.28 -28.13 -12.02
N ALA A 80 -0.57 -28.73 -13.18
CA ALA A 80 -1.79 -29.49 -13.39
C ALA A 80 -1.72 -30.95 -12.88
N THR A 81 -0.52 -31.53 -12.78
CA THR A 81 -0.36 -32.99 -12.60
C THR A 81 0.61 -33.41 -11.50
N VAL A 82 1.55 -32.56 -11.11
CA VAL A 82 2.52 -32.90 -10.06
C VAL A 82 1.95 -32.47 -8.71
N GLU A 83 1.78 -33.42 -7.79
CA GLU A 83 1.27 -33.11 -6.45
C GLU A 83 2.21 -32.15 -5.70
N PRO A 84 1.69 -31.06 -5.11
CA PRO A 84 0.27 -30.67 -5.00
C PRO A 84 -0.28 -30.05 -6.29
N ALA A 85 -1.23 -30.73 -6.95
CA ALA A 85 -1.73 -30.32 -8.27
C ALA A 85 -2.94 -29.38 -8.17
N SER A 86 -3.02 -28.39 -9.06
CA SER A 86 -4.19 -27.51 -9.22
C SER A 86 -4.42 -27.15 -10.69
N ARG A 87 -5.59 -27.57 -11.19
CA ARG A 87 -6.03 -27.29 -12.56
C ARG A 87 -6.31 -25.81 -12.75
N GLU A 88 -6.83 -25.18 -11.71
CA GLU A 88 -7.13 -23.75 -11.66
C GLU A 88 -5.84 -22.92 -11.66
N ALA A 89 -4.80 -23.34 -10.92
CA ALA A 89 -3.49 -22.70 -10.98
C ALA A 89 -2.84 -22.87 -12.36
N ALA A 90 -2.91 -24.06 -12.95
CA ALA A 90 -2.43 -24.29 -14.32
C ALA A 90 -3.21 -23.47 -15.37
N ALA A 91 -4.52 -23.33 -15.21
CA ALA A 91 -5.34 -22.49 -16.08
C ALA A 91 -4.98 -21.00 -15.92
N ALA A 92 -4.73 -20.52 -14.70
CA ALA A 92 -4.26 -19.17 -14.45
C ALA A 92 -2.88 -18.92 -15.08
N TYR A 93 -1.97 -19.90 -15.01
CA TYR A 93 -0.68 -19.86 -15.69
C TYR A 93 -0.82 -19.71 -17.20
N PHE A 94 -1.66 -20.55 -17.84
CA PHE A 94 -1.90 -20.49 -19.29
C PHE A 94 -2.67 -19.24 -19.74
N ALA A 95 -3.32 -18.53 -18.81
CA ALA A 95 -3.97 -17.26 -19.11
C ALA A 95 -2.99 -16.09 -19.21
N VAL A 96 -1.79 -16.21 -18.62
CA VAL A 96 -0.74 -15.18 -18.69
C VAL A 96 -0.27 -15.00 -20.13
N ASP A 97 0.01 -13.76 -20.49
CA ASP A 97 0.52 -13.41 -21.81
C ASP A 97 1.89 -14.06 -22.09
N VAL A 98 2.00 -14.75 -23.23
CA VAL A 98 3.17 -15.59 -23.55
C VAL A 98 4.38 -14.75 -23.97
N GLU A 99 4.17 -13.57 -24.56
CA GLU A 99 5.25 -12.65 -24.89
C GLU A 99 5.89 -12.10 -23.61
N SER A 100 5.05 -11.73 -22.64
CA SER A 100 5.47 -11.31 -21.31
C SER A 100 6.27 -12.39 -20.56
N LEU A 101 5.88 -13.66 -20.70
CA LEU A 101 6.61 -14.79 -20.12
C LEU A 101 7.93 -15.07 -20.86
N ALA A 102 7.96 -14.94 -22.19
CA ALA A 102 9.17 -15.15 -23.00
C ALA A 102 10.22 -14.07 -22.77
N ALA A 103 9.82 -12.86 -22.40
CA ALA A 103 10.72 -11.78 -22.02
C ALA A 103 11.45 -12.03 -20.69
N LEU A 104 11.00 -12.98 -19.87
CA LEU A 104 11.63 -13.32 -18.60
C LEU A 104 12.92 -14.11 -18.82
N PRO A 105 13.95 -13.90 -17.96
CA PRO A 105 15.02 -14.87 -17.83
C PRO A 105 14.45 -16.25 -17.49
N ALA A 106 14.94 -17.30 -18.15
CA ALA A 106 14.48 -18.68 -17.96
C ALA A 106 14.37 -19.07 -16.48
N GLY A 107 15.42 -18.78 -15.70
CA GLY A 107 15.44 -19.13 -14.29
C GLY A 107 14.42 -18.37 -13.44
N ASP A 108 13.93 -17.20 -13.89
CA ASP A 108 12.93 -16.43 -13.13
C ASP A 108 11.55 -17.06 -13.29
N LEU A 109 11.24 -17.55 -14.50
CA LEU A 109 10.06 -18.36 -14.76
C LEU A 109 10.11 -19.67 -13.95
N ASP A 110 11.23 -20.38 -13.95
CA ASP A 110 11.42 -21.60 -13.16
C ASP A 110 11.20 -21.34 -11.65
N ALA A 111 11.76 -20.24 -11.13
CA ALA A 111 11.62 -19.85 -9.72
C ALA A 111 10.17 -19.50 -9.36
N TRP A 112 9.46 -18.78 -10.24
CA TRP A 112 8.05 -18.46 -10.04
C TRP A 112 7.18 -19.73 -9.96
N ILE A 113 7.43 -20.72 -10.81
CA ILE A 113 6.71 -22.00 -10.78
C ILE A 113 7.06 -22.79 -9.51
N ALA A 114 8.33 -22.81 -9.08
CA ALA A 114 8.71 -23.44 -7.82
C ALA A 114 7.99 -22.80 -6.62
N LEU A 115 7.84 -21.47 -6.60
CA LEU A 115 7.07 -20.76 -5.59
C LEU A 115 5.58 -21.11 -5.64
N ALA A 116 4.99 -21.23 -6.83
CA ALA A 116 3.60 -21.66 -6.97
C ALA A 116 3.38 -23.07 -6.39
N CYS A 117 4.26 -24.02 -6.68
CA CYS A 117 4.21 -25.37 -6.08
C CYS A 117 4.36 -25.33 -4.56
N ARG A 118 5.24 -24.46 -4.03
CA ARG A 118 5.41 -24.27 -2.58
C ARG A 118 4.11 -23.78 -1.93
N VAL A 119 3.43 -22.80 -2.53
CA VAL A 119 2.15 -22.29 -2.00
C VAL A 119 1.04 -23.33 -2.10
N LEU A 120 0.94 -24.04 -3.24
CA LEU A 120 -0.01 -25.12 -3.44
C LEU A 120 0.14 -26.22 -2.36
N GLY A 121 1.37 -26.48 -1.91
CA GLY A 121 1.65 -27.47 -0.86
C GLY A 121 1.12 -27.09 0.52
N ALA A 122 0.96 -25.79 0.77
CA ALA A 122 0.31 -25.30 1.98
C ALA A 122 -1.21 -25.23 1.82
N SER A 123 -1.70 -24.72 0.69
CA SER A 123 -3.13 -24.66 0.37
C SER A 123 -3.35 -24.49 -1.13
N ARG A 124 -4.21 -25.36 -1.69
CA ARG A 124 -4.61 -25.30 -3.09
C ARG A 124 -5.15 -23.93 -3.47
N ARG A 125 -6.01 -23.35 -2.62
CA ARG A 125 -6.65 -22.05 -2.88
C ARG A 125 -5.65 -20.89 -2.87
N LEU A 126 -4.68 -20.91 -1.96
CA LEU A 126 -3.63 -19.88 -1.92
C LEU A 126 -2.74 -19.95 -3.17
N GLY A 127 -2.41 -21.16 -3.63
CA GLY A 127 -1.61 -21.34 -4.85
C GLY A 127 -2.31 -20.83 -6.10
N GLU A 128 -3.63 -21.07 -6.21
CA GLU A 128 -4.47 -20.50 -7.29
C GLU A 128 -4.42 -18.97 -7.31
N LEU A 129 -4.62 -18.34 -6.15
CA LEU A 129 -4.57 -16.88 -6.00
C LEU A 129 -3.18 -16.32 -6.29
N PHE A 130 -2.13 -17.00 -5.83
CA PHE A 130 -0.75 -16.62 -6.10
C PHE A 130 -0.47 -16.61 -7.60
N VAL A 131 -0.75 -17.69 -8.33
CA VAL A 131 -0.47 -17.76 -9.77
C VAL A 131 -1.27 -16.72 -10.53
N ALA A 132 -2.57 -16.59 -10.23
CA ALA A 132 -3.43 -15.60 -10.88
C ALA A 132 -2.97 -14.16 -10.63
N GLY A 133 -2.71 -13.80 -9.38
CA GLY A 133 -2.37 -12.43 -8.99
C GLY A 133 -0.93 -12.03 -9.33
N SER A 134 0.04 -12.93 -9.13
CA SER A 134 1.44 -12.63 -9.49
C SER A 134 1.68 -12.70 -10.99
N GLY A 135 1.00 -13.59 -11.72
CA GLY A 135 1.13 -13.72 -13.18
C GLY A 135 0.76 -12.45 -13.94
N SER A 136 -0.24 -11.68 -13.46
CA SER A 136 -0.68 -10.44 -14.12
C SER A 136 0.30 -9.28 -13.97
N VAL A 137 1.14 -9.30 -12.93
CA VAL A 137 2.13 -8.24 -12.66
C VAL A 137 3.56 -8.70 -12.85
N LEU A 138 3.77 -10.00 -13.10
CA LEU A 138 5.09 -10.63 -13.12
C LEU A 138 6.02 -9.78 -13.96
N SER A 139 5.66 -9.63 -15.24
CA SER A 139 5.84 -8.47 -16.14
C SER A 139 6.74 -7.31 -15.71
N GLU A 140 6.25 -6.61 -14.71
CA GLU A 140 6.60 -5.22 -14.39
C GLU A 140 7.45 -5.14 -13.13
N LEU A 141 7.59 -6.25 -12.40
CA LEU A 141 8.28 -6.28 -11.12
C LEU A 141 9.80 -6.12 -11.30
N GLY A 142 10.39 -5.12 -10.66
CA GLY A 142 11.83 -5.08 -10.41
C GLY A 142 12.21 -6.03 -9.28
N ASP A 143 13.42 -6.62 -9.29
CA ASP A 143 13.90 -7.56 -8.26
C ASP A 143 12.91 -8.71 -7.96
N ARG A 144 12.34 -9.28 -9.04
CA ARG A 144 11.20 -10.20 -9.06
C ARG A 144 11.34 -11.34 -8.07
N ARG A 145 12.50 -12.01 -8.08
CA ARG A 145 12.77 -13.17 -7.23
C ARG A 145 12.61 -12.81 -5.76
N ARG A 146 13.33 -11.77 -5.32
CA ARG A 146 13.29 -11.32 -3.93
C ARG A 146 11.89 -10.90 -3.50
N ARG A 147 11.15 -10.20 -4.37
CA ARG A 147 9.74 -9.82 -4.10
C ARG A 147 8.85 -11.04 -3.93
N LEU A 148 8.88 -11.97 -4.89
CA LEU A 148 8.03 -13.16 -4.86
C LEU A 148 8.37 -14.08 -3.68
N ASP A 149 9.66 -14.28 -3.40
CA ASP A 149 10.12 -15.08 -2.25
C ASP A 149 9.59 -14.50 -0.94
N ALA A 150 9.84 -13.21 -0.69
CA ALA A 150 9.40 -12.53 0.51
C ALA A 150 7.86 -12.50 0.65
N TRP A 151 7.15 -12.27 -0.46
CA TRP A 151 5.69 -12.28 -0.49
C TRP A 151 5.12 -13.64 -0.09
N VAL A 152 5.65 -14.71 -0.67
CA VAL A 152 5.22 -16.08 -0.36
C VAL A 152 5.57 -16.44 1.08
N ASP A 153 6.77 -16.09 1.57
CA ASP A 153 7.17 -16.38 2.96
C ASP A 153 6.21 -15.72 3.96
N VAL A 154 5.82 -14.46 3.73
CA VAL A 154 4.84 -13.75 4.55
C VAL A 154 3.46 -14.40 4.46
N GLY A 155 2.97 -14.70 3.24
CA GLY A 155 1.67 -15.34 3.04
C GLY A 155 1.55 -16.72 3.68
N LEU A 156 2.61 -17.53 3.60
CA LEU A 156 2.66 -18.85 4.26
C LEU A 156 2.77 -18.74 5.79
N THR A 157 3.48 -17.74 6.29
CA THR A 157 3.53 -17.45 7.73
C THR A 157 2.16 -17.03 8.26
N LEU A 158 1.38 -16.27 7.48
CA LEU A 158 -0.02 -15.97 7.82
C LEU A 158 -0.85 -17.25 7.88
N ALA A 159 -0.78 -18.11 6.85
CA ALA A 159 -1.57 -19.34 6.79
C ALA A 159 -1.21 -20.35 7.91
N GLY A 160 0.07 -20.44 8.28
CA GLY A 160 0.57 -21.41 9.26
C GLY A 160 0.26 -21.12 10.73
N ALA A 161 -0.35 -19.98 11.07
CA ALA A 161 -0.61 -19.58 12.46
C ALA A 161 -1.76 -20.36 13.16
N GLY A 162 -2.40 -21.32 12.48
CA GLY A 162 -3.25 -22.35 13.10
C GLY A 162 -4.66 -21.94 13.52
N ALA A 163 -5.03 -20.66 13.40
CA ALA A 163 -6.40 -20.17 13.61
C ALA A 163 -7.13 -19.98 12.27
N TRP A 164 -8.44 -20.25 12.22
CA TRP A 164 -9.26 -20.04 11.01
C TRP A 164 -9.20 -18.59 10.50
N GLU A 165 -9.08 -17.61 11.40
CA GLU A 165 -8.88 -16.19 11.08
C GLU A 165 -7.58 -15.94 10.31
N SER A 166 -6.56 -16.77 10.56
CA SER A 166 -5.26 -16.67 9.90
C SER A 166 -5.29 -17.22 8.48
N GLU A 167 -6.12 -18.24 8.22
CA GLU A 167 -6.36 -18.75 6.87
C GLU A 167 -7.14 -17.75 6.01
N LEU A 168 -8.21 -17.16 6.56
CA LEU A 168 -8.97 -16.10 5.87
C LEU A 168 -8.09 -14.87 5.57
N LEU A 169 -7.23 -14.51 6.51
CA LEU A 169 -6.29 -13.41 6.30
C LEU A 169 -5.26 -13.73 5.21
N ALA A 170 -4.74 -14.95 5.16
CA ALA A 170 -3.84 -15.39 4.09
C ALA A 170 -4.55 -15.36 2.72
N LEU A 171 -5.83 -15.75 2.66
CA LEU A 171 -6.63 -15.62 1.43
C LEU A 171 -6.68 -14.17 0.95
N HIS A 172 -7.05 -13.23 1.82
CA HIS A 172 -7.10 -11.81 1.47
C HIS A 172 -5.73 -11.24 1.10
N PHE A 173 -4.66 -11.68 1.78
CA PHE A 173 -3.30 -11.31 1.41
C PHE A 173 -2.96 -11.76 -0.02
N PHE A 174 -3.21 -13.02 -0.38
CA PHE A 174 -2.94 -13.49 -1.75
C PHE A 174 -3.90 -12.90 -2.80
N GLU A 175 -5.16 -12.60 -2.46
CA GLU A 175 -6.09 -11.86 -3.33
C GLU A 175 -5.53 -10.47 -3.70
N SER A 176 -4.80 -9.85 -2.79
CA SER A 176 -4.18 -8.53 -3.01
C SER A 176 -2.88 -8.56 -3.82
N THR A 177 -2.39 -9.73 -4.27
CA THR A 177 -1.06 -9.88 -4.88
C THR A 177 -0.83 -8.91 -6.04
N ALA A 178 -1.74 -8.82 -7.00
CA ALA A 178 -1.59 -7.91 -8.14
C ALA A 178 -1.56 -6.43 -7.74
N LEU A 179 -2.17 -6.08 -6.60
CA LEU A 179 -2.26 -4.72 -6.10
C LEU A 179 -1.03 -4.30 -5.28
N ALA A 180 -0.63 -5.16 -4.34
CA ALA A 180 0.32 -4.80 -3.28
C ALA A 180 1.76 -5.26 -3.57
N LEU A 181 1.95 -6.35 -4.32
CA LEU A 181 3.28 -6.85 -4.70
C LEU A 181 4.13 -5.81 -5.46
N PRO A 182 3.61 -5.11 -6.49
CA PRO A 182 4.38 -4.06 -7.17
C PRO A 182 4.51 -2.77 -6.34
N LEU A 183 3.58 -2.54 -5.41
CA LEU A 183 3.52 -1.30 -4.65
C LEU A 183 4.56 -1.26 -3.53
N PHE A 184 4.69 -2.33 -2.75
CA PHE A 184 5.57 -2.34 -1.58
C PHE A 184 6.91 -3.03 -1.84
N ALA A 185 7.98 -2.52 -1.22
CA ALA A 185 9.27 -3.23 -1.18
C ALA A 185 9.16 -4.54 -0.37
N PRO A 186 10.02 -5.54 -0.64
CA PRO A 186 10.04 -6.82 0.07
C PRO A 186 10.08 -6.72 1.61
N THR A 187 10.76 -5.70 2.13
CA THR A 187 10.93 -5.45 3.56
C THR A 187 9.67 -4.92 4.25
N HIS A 188 8.63 -4.56 3.48
CA HIS A 188 7.38 -3.98 3.99
C HIS A 188 6.23 -5.00 4.07
N TYR A 189 6.30 -6.13 3.37
CA TYR A 189 5.19 -7.09 3.29
C TYR A 189 4.76 -7.66 4.66
N ALA A 190 5.71 -8.03 5.52
CA ALA A 190 5.40 -8.56 6.85
C ALA A 190 4.67 -7.54 7.74
N ARG A 191 5.07 -6.27 7.67
CA ARG A 191 4.43 -5.18 8.41
C ARG A 191 3.03 -4.90 7.87
N TRP A 192 2.88 -4.87 6.55
CA TRP A 192 1.57 -4.68 5.93
C TRP A 192 0.60 -5.84 6.23
N ALA A 193 1.09 -7.08 6.24
CA ALA A 193 0.34 -8.24 6.70
C ALA A 193 -0.08 -8.13 8.18
N GLU A 194 0.81 -7.62 9.04
CA GLU A 194 0.49 -7.37 10.45
C GLU A 194 -0.59 -6.30 10.60
N LEU A 195 -0.57 -5.25 9.78
CA LEU A 195 -1.63 -4.24 9.78
C LEU A 195 -2.98 -4.87 9.35
N GLY A 196 -2.95 -5.85 8.44
CA GLY A 196 -4.10 -6.70 8.15
C GLY A 196 -4.62 -7.47 9.35
N ARG A 197 -3.73 -8.06 10.18
CA ARG A 197 -4.12 -8.70 11.46
C ARG A 197 -4.75 -7.72 12.43
N VAL A 198 -4.21 -6.50 12.52
CA VAL A 198 -4.80 -5.41 13.31
C VAL A 198 -6.23 -5.13 12.83
N GLY A 199 -6.42 -4.97 11.52
CA GLY A 199 -7.73 -4.71 10.92
C GLY A 199 -8.74 -5.83 11.17
N ALA A 200 -8.32 -7.10 11.11
CA ALA A 200 -9.19 -8.25 11.37
C ALA A 200 -9.84 -8.22 12.76
N ARG A 201 -9.24 -7.54 13.75
CA ARG A 201 -9.85 -7.34 15.09
C ARG A 201 -11.12 -6.48 15.07
N LEU A 202 -11.37 -5.72 14.01
CA LEU A 202 -12.61 -4.96 13.81
C LEU A 202 -13.76 -5.83 13.30
N GLY A 203 -13.48 -7.08 12.93
CA GLY A 203 -14.45 -8.06 12.49
C GLY A 203 -13.97 -8.83 11.26
N PRO A 204 -14.50 -10.04 11.03
CA PRO A 204 -14.05 -10.96 9.97
C PRO A 204 -14.34 -10.47 8.54
N SER A 205 -15.04 -9.34 8.36
CA SER A 205 -15.54 -8.85 7.06
C SER A 205 -15.01 -7.47 6.69
N ARG A 206 -13.91 -7.00 7.30
CA ARG A 206 -13.24 -5.74 6.90
C ARG A 206 -11.88 -5.99 6.25
N PRO A 207 -11.82 -6.61 5.06
CA PRO A 207 -10.59 -6.73 4.30
C PRO A 207 -10.25 -5.42 3.55
N GLU A 208 -10.75 -4.26 4.01
CA GLU A 208 -10.64 -2.96 3.33
C GLU A 208 -9.18 -2.67 2.90
N LEU A 209 -8.23 -3.06 3.75
CA LEU A 209 -6.78 -2.96 3.51
C LEU A 209 -6.26 -3.86 2.38
N PHE A 210 -6.84 -5.05 2.17
CA PHE A 210 -6.43 -5.99 1.12
C PHE A 210 -7.23 -5.84 -0.17
N THR A 211 -8.44 -5.31 -0.09
CA THR A 211 -9.29 -5.06 -1.27
C THR A 211 -9.02 -3.71 -1.91
N SER A 212 -8.34 -2.80 -1.22
CA SER A 212 -8.00 -1.48 -1.74
C SER A 212 -6.73 -0.92 -1.13
N VAL A 213 -6.00 -0.13 -1.92
CA VAL A 213 -4.86 0.67 -1.46
C VAL A 213 -5.20 2.15 -1.66
N PRO A 214 -4.80 3.04 -0.74
CA PRO A 214 -4.97 4.48 -0.92
C PRO A 214 -4.26 4.97 -2.18
N THR A 215 -4.98 5.68 -3.06
CA THR A 215 -4.42 6.17 -4.34
C THR A 215 -3.16 7.00 -4.14
N ALA A 216 -3.11 7.82 -3.08
CA ALA A 216 -1.96 8.67 -2.76
C ALA A 216 -0.66 7.90 -2.43
N LEU A 217 -0.72 6.59 -2.14
CA LEU A 217 0.49 5.77 -1.97
C LEU A 217 1.36 5.73 -3.25
N HIS A 218 0.76 5.91 -4.43
CA HIS A 218 1.50 5.92 -5.70
C HIS A 218 2.39 7.15 -5.87
N ALA A 219 2.11 8.25 -5.15
CA ALA A 219 2.95 9.46 -5.14
C ALA A 219 4.16 9.36 -4.20
N LEU A 220 4.20 8.32 -3.36
CA LEU A 220 5.27 8.08 -2.40
C LEU A 220 6.34 7.15 -2.98
N THR A 221 7.53 7.18 -2.41
CA THR A 221 8.58 6.17 -2.63
C THR A 221 8.25 4.86 -1.90
N GLU A 222 8.95 3.77 -2.22
CA GLU A 222 8.75 2.50 -1.51
C GLU A 222 9.03 2.58 -0.01
N ASP A 223 10.05 3.35 0.39
CA ASP A 223 10.41 3.56 1.79
C ASP A 223 9.35 4.39 2.52
N GLU A 224 8.84 5.46 1.90
CA GLU A 224 7.77 6.28 2.47
C GLU A 224 6.46 5.50 2.63
N ARG A 225 6.14 4.61 1.69
CA ARG A 225 5.01 3.68 1.84
C ARG A 225 5.20 2.75 3.03
N GLY A 226 6.41 2.26 3.25
CA GLY A 226 6.79 1.48 4.43
C GLY A 226 6.58 2.27 5.73
N VAL A 227 7.04 3.51 5.76
CA VAL A 227 6.88 4.41 6.91
C VAL A 227 5.40 4.69 7.19
N ALA A 228 4.56 4.86 6.17
CA ALA A 228 3.12 5.03 6.36
C ALA A 228 2.47 3.81 7.04
N VAL A 229 2.91 2.60 6.67
CA VAL A 229 2.50 1.35 7.34
C VAL A 229 3.00 1.30 8.79
N ASP A 230 4.24 1.73 9.06
CA ASP A 230 4.80 1.75 10.42
C ASP A 230 4.02 2.70 11.35
N VAL A 231 3.67 3.90 10.87
CA VAL A 231 2.86 4.86 11.64
C VAL A 231 1.46 4.31 11.92
N ALA A 232 0.85 3.63 10.95
CA ALA A 232 -0.44 2.96 11.17
C ALA A 232 -0.32 1.83 12.20
N LEU A 233 0.72 1.00 12.11
CA LEU A 233 0.99 -0.07 13.07
C LEU A 233 1.30 0.42 14.49
N ALA A 234 1.89 1.60 14.63
CA ALA A 234 2.09 2.22 15.93
C ALA A 234 0.77 2.43 16.70
N ALA A 235 -0.35 2.54 15.98
CA ALA A 235 -1.70 2.64 16.55
C ALA A 235 -2.41 1.28 16.70
N ALA A 236 -1.69 0.14 16.67
CA ALA A 236 -2.28 -1.19 16.68
C ALA A 236 -3.27 -1.45 17.84
N ASP A 237 -3.04 -0.88 19.01
CA ASP A 237 -3.95 -0.99 20.17
C ASP A 237 -5.30 -0.28 19.98
N ALA A 238 -5.43 0.53 18.93
CA ALA A 238 -6.67 1.12 18.47
C ALA A 238 -6.92 0.79 16.98
N PRO A 239 -7.38 -0.43 16.66
CA PRO A 239 -7.46 -0.92 15.28
C PRO A 239 -8.17 0.00 14.29
N ALA A 240 -9.28 0.63 14.69
CA ALA A 240 -10.00 1.57 13.84
C ALA A 240 -9.13 2.77 13.41
N VAL A 241 -8.31 3.28 14.35
CA VAL A 241 -7.38 4.38 14.10
C VAL A 241 -6.23 3.91 13.21
N ALA A 242 -5.68 2.72 13.44
CA ALA A 242 -4.62 2.16 12.61
C ALA A 242 -5.04 2.06 11.13
N ILE A 243 -6.26 1.58 10.88
CA ILE A 243 -6.82 1.50 9.53
C ILE A 243 -7.07 2.90 8.95
N GLU A 244 -7.67 3.82 9.72
CA GLU A 244 -7.86 5.21 9.29
C GLU A 244 -6.54 5.92 8.94
N LEU A 245 -5.48 5.69 9.74
CA LEU A 245 -4.14 6.19 9.48
C LEU A 245 -3.59 5.67 8.17
N TYR A 246 -3.67 4.36 7.93
CA TYR A 246 -3.23 3.77 6.67
C TYR A 246 -3.93 4.40 5.46
N PHE A 247 -5.24 4.66 5.56
CA PHE A 247 -6.00 5.27 4.46
C PHE A 247 -5.77 6.77 4.28
N SER A 248 -5.50 7.52 5.35
CA SER A 248 -5.48 8.98 5.34
C SER A 248 -4.08 9.57 5.26
N LEU A 249 -3.10 8.96 5.92
CA LEU A 249 -1.73 9.46 6.02
C LEU A 249 -1.04 9.66 4.65
N PRO A 250 -1.20 8.77 3.65
CA PRO A 250 -0.55 8.97 2.36
C PRO A 250 -0.90 10.30 1.69
N ALA A 251 -2.14 10.75 1.80
CA ALA A 251 -2.57 12.04 1.26
C ALA A 251 -2.00 13.25 2.04
N VAL A 252 -1.73 13.08 3.34
CA VAL A 252 -1.05 14.09 4.16
C VAL A 252 0.43 14.20 3.76
N LEU A 253 1.10 13.07 3.56
CA LEU A 253 2.51 13.02 3.14
C LEU A 253 2.72 13.53 1.72
N ASP A 254 1.74 13.32 0.83
CA ASP A 254 1.76 13.87 -0.52
C ASP A 254 1.67 15.41 -0.50
N ALA A 255 0.74 15.96 0.29
CA ALA A 255 0.56 17.42 0.42
C ALA A 255 1.74 18.13 1.11
N ALA A 256 2.57 17.40 1.86
CA ALA A 256 3.72 17.92 2.59
C ALA A 256 5.02 17.26 2.12
N ALA A 257 5.22 17.20 0.80
CA ALA A 257 6.32 16.47 0.18
C ALA A 257 7.72 16.86 0.70
N GLU A 258 7.95 18.15 0.97
CA GLU A 258 9.23 18.64 1.51
C GLU A 258 9.37 18.40 3.03
N GLU A 259 8.28 18.11 3.72
CA GLU A 259 8.21 17.98 5.18
C GLU A 259 7.81 16.58 5.67
N ARG A 260 7.85 15.56 4.79
CA ARG A 260 7.38 14.19 5.09
C ARG A 260 7.95 13.63 6.39
N ASP A 261 9.27 13.70 6.56
CA ASP A 261 9.95 13.23 7.78
C ASP A 261 9.48 13.96 9.03
N ALA A 262 9.27 15.28 8.93
CA ALA A 262 8.80 16.08 10.05
C ALA A 262 7.34 15.77 10.41
N VAL A 263 6.49 15.51 9.40
CA VAL A 263 5.11 15.05 9.61
C VAL A 263 5.09 13.68 10.28
N VAL A 264 5.92 12.74 9.82
CA VAL A 264 6.04 11.42 10.46
C VAL A 264 6.53 11.56 11.90
N ALA A 265 7.55 12.39 12.16
CA ALA A 265 8.08 12.63 13.49
C ALA A 265 7.06 13.27 14.45
N SER A 266 6.09 14.04 13.93
CA SER A 266 5.02 14.62 14.75
C SER A 266 3.89 13.64 15.06
N LEU A 267 3.61 12.69 14.16
CA LEU A 267 2.49 11.76 14.30
C LEU A 267 2.86 10.45 15.00
N LEU A 268 4.07 9.91 14.75
CA LEU A 268 4.46 8.59 15.26
C LEU A 268 4.39 8.48 16.79
N PRO A 269 4.93 9.42 17.59
CA PRO A 269 4.81 9.33 19.05
C PRO A 269 3.37 9.43 19.54
N VAL A 270 2.52 10.17 18.84
CA VAL A 270 1.09 10.29 19.16
C VAL A 270 0.35 8.98 18.85
N ALA A 271 0.66 8.35 17.72
CA ALA A 271 0.11 7.04 17.36
C ALA A 271 0.47 5.97 18.39
N GLN A 272 1.70 5.98 18.91
CA GLN A 272 2.16 5.06 19.94
C GLN A 272 1.52 5.30 21.32
N ALA A 273 1.47 6.55 21.76
CA ALA A 273 1.06 6.87 23.14
C ALA A 273 -0.45 7.08 23.31
N MET A 274 -1.11 7.61 22.28
CA MET A 274 -2.51 8.06 22.36
C MET A 274 -3.19 8.06 20.98
N PRO A 275 -3.29 6.90 20.31
CA PRO A 275 -3.76 6.82 18.92
C PRO A 275 -5.14 7.46 18.72
N ARG A 276 -6.06 7.32 19.69
CA ARG A 276 -7.41 7.92 19.62
C ARG A 276 -7.41 9.45 19.51
N ALA A 277 -6.33 10.14 19.86
CA ALA A 277 -6.23 11.59 19.66
C ALA A 277 -6.14 11.96 18.17
N LEU A 278 -5.69 11.04 17.31
CA LEU A 278 -5.49 11.29 15.89
C LEU A 278 -6.77 11.29 15.07
N THR A 279 -7.85 10.67 15.55
CA THR A 279 -9.15 10.64 14.84
C THR A 279 -9.71 12.04 14.59
N GLU A 280 -9.42 12.99 15.47
CA GLU A 280 -9.88 14.37 15.32
C GLU A 280 -8.93 15.22 14.48
N LEU A 281 -7.67 14.78 14.30
CA LEU A 281 -6.63 15.53 13.59
C LEU A 281 -6.53 15.10 12.12
N LEU A 282 -6.54 13.80 11.84
CA LEU A 282 -6.29 13.25 10.50
C LEU A 282 -7.20 13.83 9.40
N PRO A 283 -8.52 14.00 9.62
CA PRO A 283 -9.40 14.53 8.57
C PRO A 283 -9.06 15.96 8.16
N VAL A 284 -8.41 16.74 9.03
CA VAL A 284 -8.13 18.17 8.81
C VAL A 284 -6.64 18.47 8.61
N LEU A 285 -5.74 17.56 8.97
CA LEU A 285 -4.30 17.80 8.99
C LEU A 285 -3.76 18.24 7.63
N ARG A 286 -4.17 17.56 6.55
CA ARG A 286 -3.80 17.96 5.18
C ARG A 286 -4.16 19.42 4.91
N VAL A 287 -5.41 19.81 5.17
CA VAL A 287 -5.90 21.17 4.94
C VAL A 287 -5.16 22.18 5.81
N LEU A 288 -4.80 21.81 7.05
CA LEU A 288 -4.00 22.67 7.92
C LEU A 288 -2.59 22.89 7.34
N LEU A 289 -1.93 21.84 6.84
CA LEU A 289 -0.59 21.93 6.25
C LEU A 289 -0.58 22.75 4.96
N GLU A 290 -1.60 22.59 4.10
CA GLU A 290 -1.76 23.37 2.87
C GLU A 290 -1.93 24.87 3.16
N ARG A 291 -2.55 25.25 4.29
CA ARG A 291 -2.74 26.65 4.70
C ARG A 291 -1.47 27.30 5.27
N ILE A 292 -0.47 26.52 5.67
CA ILE A 292 0.78 27.06 6.18
C ILE A 292 1.67 27.47 4.99
N PRO A 293 2.23 28.70 4.98
CA PRO A 293 3.15 29.12 3.93
C PRO A 293 4.34 28.16 3.83
N ALA A 294 4.65 27.69 2.62
CA ALA A 294 5.70 26.69 2.36
C ALA A 294 7.04 27.07 3.01
N ALA A 295 7.45 28.34 2.91
CA ALA A 295 8.68 28.86 3.51
C ALA A 295 8.79 28.68 5.04
N SER A 296 7.67 28.47 5.74
CA SER A 296 7.61 28.28 7.19
C SER A 296 7.13 26.89 7.62
N ARG A 297 6.65 26.06 6.68
CA ARG A 297 5.96 24.80 7.00
C ARG A 297 6.89 23.80 7.67
N GLY A 298 8.08 23.57 7.10
CA GLY A 298 9.08 22.68 7.71
C GLY A 298 9.42 23.06 9.15
N ALA A 299 9.64 24.34 9.45
CA ALA A 299 9.92 24.80 10.81
C ALA A 299 8.74 24.52 11.77
N LEU A 300 7.52 24.86 11.36
CA LEU A 300 6.32 24.70 12.20
C LEU A 300 5.93 23.23 12.40
N VAL A 301 6.13 22.37 11.41
CA VAL A 301 5.95 20.92 11.56
C VAL A 301 7.08 20.33 12.42
N GLY A 302 8.31 20.84 12.29
CA GLY A 302 9.42 20.48 13.17
C GLY A 302 9.13 20.77 14.65
N LEU A 303 8.48 21.90 14.96
CA LEU A 303 7.98 22.17 16.32
C LEU A 303 6.99 21.10 16.79
N ALA A 304 6.09 20.63 15.92
CA ALA A 304 5.18 19.53 16.25
C ALA A 304 5.94 18.23 16.57
N GLY A 305 7.01 17.92 15.82
CA GLY A 305 7.91 16.81 16.12
C GLY A 305 8.58 16.92 17.49
N MET A 306 9.05 18.12 17.87
CA MET A 306 9.59 18.35 19.21
C MET A 306 8.55 18.19 20.32
N ILE A 307 7.32 18.65 20.07
CA ILE A 307 6.19 18.42 20.99
C ILE A 307 5.91 16.94 21.09
N ALA A 308 5.83 16.21 19.97
CA ALA A 308 5.54 14.79 19.94
C ALA A 308 6.57 13.98 20.73
N ALA A 309 7.86 14.29 20.60
CA ALA A 309 8.93 13.59 21.31
C ALA A 309 8.90 13.77 22.83
N ARG A 310 8.42 14.91 23.33
CA ARG A 310 8.48 15.28 24.77
C ARG A 310 7.13 15.22 25.47
N PHE A 311 6.07 15.55 24.75
CA PHE A 311 4.71 15.67 25.24
C PHE A 311 3.69 15.38 24.12
N PRO A 312 3.47 14.11 23.74
CA PRO A 312 2.56 13.73 22.66
C PRO A 312 1.14 14.34 22.78
N ALA A 313 0.65 14.55 24.01
CA ALA A 313 -0.64 15.18 24.27
C ALA A 313 -0.79 16.62 23.74
N GLY A 314 0.33 17.30 23.49
CA GLY A 314 0.34 18.67 22.98
C GLY A 314 0.19 18.79 21.46
N VAL A 315 0.41 17.71 20.70
CA VAL A 315 0.50 17.78 19.23
C VAL A 315 -0.84 18.14 18.58
N VAL A 316 -1.92 17.45 18.97
CA VAL A 316 -3.25 17.71 18.39
C VAL A 316 -3.75 19.12 18.74
N PRO A 317 -3.68 19.59 20.00
CA PRO A 317 -3.97 20.99 20.32
C PRO A 317 -3.09 21.98 19.56
N TYR A 318 -1.79 21.72 19.43
CA TYR A 318 -0.87 22.57 18.67
C TYR A 318 -1.34 22.77 17.23
N TYR A 319 -1.58 21.70 16.48
CA TYR A 319 -2.04 21.80 15.09
C TYR A 319 -3.37 22.57 14.97
N ARG A 320 -4.28 22.41 15.93
CA ARG A 320 -5.57 23.12 15.95
C ARG A 320 -5.41 24.63 16.08
N VAL A 321 -4.49 25.08 16.94
CA VAL A 321 -4.31 26.52 17.21
C VAL A 321 -3.26 27.16 16.31
N LEU A 322 -2.41 26.36 15.66
CA LEU A 322 -1.27 26.82 14.86
C LEU A 322 -1.61 27.93 13.85
N PRO A 323 -2.68 27.83 13.01
CA PRO A 323 -3.00 28.91 12.07
C PRO A 323 -3.19 30.26 12.77
N ARG A 324 -3.92 30.26 13.89
CA ARG A 324 -4.15 31.46 14.70
C ARG A 324 -2.86 31.96 15.35
N LEU A 325 -2.02 31.07 15.87
CA LEU A 325 -0.75 31.48 16.49
C LEU A 325 0.20 32.12 15.49
N LEU A 326 0.26 31.54 14.28
CA LEU A 326 1.08 32.03 13.19
C LEU A 326 0.62 33.42 12.74
N GLU A 327 -0.69 33.62 12.56
CA GLU A 327 -1.27 34.93 12.21
C GLU A 327 -0.99 36.01 13.28
N GLN A 328 -0.98 35.64 14.56
CA GLN A 328 -0.85 36.60 15.67
C GLN A 328 0.60 36.96 16.03
N THR A 329 1.53 36.03 15.86
CA THR A 329 2.87 36.15 16.44
C THR A 329 4.02 35.83 15.47
N GLY A 330 3.69 35.31 14.28
CA GLY A 330 4.68 34.81 13.33
C GLY A 330 5.44 33.58 13.85
N VAL A 331 6.34 33.04 13.02
CA VAL A 331 7.09 31.80 13.33
C VAL A 331 7.91 31.89 14.62
N ALA A 332 8.57 33.04 14.85
CA ALA A 332 9.39 33.25 16.06
C ALA A 332 8.54 33.24 17.35
N GLY A 333 7.33 33.80 17.30
CA GLY A 333 6.40 33.77 18.42
C GLY A 333 5.86 32.38 18.70
N VAL A 334 5.51 31.61 17.66
CA VAL A 334 5.12 30.20 17.81
C VAL A 334 6.26 29.38 18.42
N THR A 335 7.50 29.59 17.96
CA THR A 335 8.68 28.89 18.49
C THR A 335 8.84 29.09 19.99
N ARG A 336 8.81 30.35 20.44
CA ARG A 336 8.90 30.70 21.87
C ARG A 336 7.75 30.11 22.69
N TRP A 337 6.53 30.14 22.13
CA TRP A 337 5.36 29.55 22.79
C TRP A 337 5.50 28.03 22.95
N VAL A 338 6.04 27.33 21.96
CA VAL A 338 6.32 25.89 22.07
C VAL A 338 7.39 25.58 23.10
N GLU A 339 8.49 26.33 23.11
CA GLU A 339 9.58 26.15 24.09
C GLU A 339 9.07 26.29 25.53
N GLU A 340 8.32 27.35 25.83
CA GLU A 340 7.75 27.58 27.15
C GLU A 340 6.69 26.52 27.50
N GLY A 341 5.84 26.14 26.53
CA GLY A 341 4.85 25.08 26.73
C GLY A 341 5.47 23.74 27.10
N LEU A 342 6.64 23.43 26.53
CA LEU A 342 7.40 22.22 26.85
C LEU A 342 8.04 22.27 28.24
N VAL A 343 8.43 23.45 28.73
CA VAL A 343 8.87 23.62 30.12
C VAL A 343 7.70 23.37 31.07
N VAL A 344 6.55 24.00 30.82
CA VAL A 344 5.33 23.81 31.63
C VAL A 344 4.88 22.34 31.65
N ALA A 345 4.93 21.66 30.51
CA ALA A 345 4.54 20.26 30.40
C ALA A 345 5.51 19.30 31.11
N ALA A 346 6.79 19.67 31.23
CA ALA A 346 7.78 18.88 31.97
C ALA A 346 7.51 18.89 33.48
N ASP A 347 7.02 20.02 34.00
CA ASP A 347 6.71 20.16 35.42
C ASP A 347 5.37 19.51 35.80
N ALA A 348 4.34 19.66 34.96
CA ALA A 348 3.02 19.07 35.19
C ALA A 348 2.25 18.79 33.89
N VAL A 349 1.87 17.53 33.69
CA VAL A 349 1.12 17.05 32.50
C VAL A 349 -0.17 17.84 32.26
N GLU A 350 -0.99 18.05 33.29
CA GLU A 350 -2.25 18.79 33.16
C GLU A 350 -2.04 20.29 32.85
N ALA A 351 -0.97 20.88 33.40
CA ALA A 351 -0.60 22.25 33.05
C ALA A 351 -0.16 22.34 31.59
N GLY A 352 0.59 21.35 31.09
CA GLY A 352 0.95 21.21 29.68
C GLY A 352 -0.29 21.10 28.78
N ARG A 353 -1.26 20.24 29.13
CA ARG A 353 -2.53 20.12 28.39
C ARG A 353 -3.26 21.46 28.29
N ALA A 354 -3.44 22.14 29.43
CA ALA A 354 -4.08 23.45 29.48
C ALA A 354 -3.29 24.53 28.72
N TYR A 355 -1.96 24.43 28.68
CA TYR A 355 -1.11 25.36 27.95
C TYR A 355 -1.32 25.24 26.44
N PHE A 356 -1.16 24.03 25.89
CA PHE A 356 -1.29 23.79 24.46
C PHE A 356 -2.73 23.96 23.94
N ALA A 357 -3.73 23.78 24.81
CA ALA A 357 -5.13 24.08 24.50
C ALA A 357 -5.50 25.57 24.53
N LEU A 358 -4.57 26.47 24.89
CA LEU A 358 -4.81 27.90 25.14
C LEU A 358 -5.76 28.20 26.32
N ASP A 359 -5.90 27.26 27.25
CA ASP A 359 -6.75 27.41 28.44
C ASP A 359 -6.00 28.06 29.62
N SER A 360 -4.68 27.95 29.65
CA SER A 360 -3.87 28.54 30.72
C SER A 360 -3.64 30.04 30.58
N ARG A 361 -3.48 30.74 31.71
CA ARG A 361 -3.11 32.17 31.71
C ARG A 361 -1.70 32.38 31.17
N THR A 362 -0.78 31.48 31.51
CA THR A 362 0.62 31.49 31.05
C THR A 362 0.71 31.44 29.53
N SER A 363 -0.04 30.54 28.89
CA SER A 363 -0.09 30.41 27.43
C SER A 363 -0.52 31.71 26.76
N ARG A 364 -1.60 32.34 27.24
CA ARG A 364 -2.09 33.63 26.73
C ARG A 364 -1.09 34.78 26.97
N ALA A 365 -0.40 34.79 28.11
CA ALA A 365 0.60 35.81 28.44
C ALA A 365 1.81 35.76 27.50
N VAL A 366 2.31 34.55 27.19
CA VAL A 366 3.45 34.34 26.28
C VAL A 366 3.11 34.82 24.86
N LEU A 367 1.88 34.55 24.40
CA LEU A 367 1.40 35.03 23.10
C LEU A 367 1.24 36.55 23.05
N ALA A 368 0.69 37.16 24.11
CA ALA A 368 0.55 38.61 24.17
C ALA A 368 1.91 39.34 24.11
N ALA A 369 2.94 38.79 24.77
CA ALA A 369 4.29 39.33 24.75
C ALA A 369 5.01 39.18 23.39
N SER A 370 4.54 38.26 22.54
CA SER A 370 5.13 37.96 21.21
C SER A 370 4.23 38.43 20.06
N SER A 371 3.17 39.18 20.36
CA SER A 371 2.21 39.66 19.36
C SER A 371 2.88 40.67 18.44
N THR A 372 2.76 40.43 17.13
CA THR A 372 3.17 41.39 16.09
C THR A 372 2.12 42.47 15.83
N ALA A 373 0.98 42.42 16.53
CA ALA A 373 0.04 43.52 16.52
C ALA A 373 0.73 44.75 17.11
N VAL A 374 1.03 45.74 16.26
CA VAL A 374 1.50 47.06 16.71
C VAL A 374 0.57 47.49 17.84
N PRO A 375 1.08 47.80 19.04
CA PRO A 375 0.24 48.24 20.14
C PRO A 375 -0.67 49.34 19.62
N PHE A 376 -1.99 49.16 19.75
CA PHE A 376 -2.95 50.17 19.30
C PHE A 376 -2.61 51.55 19.87
N THR A 377 -1.97 51.61 21.05
CA THR A 377 -1.41 52.80 21.68
C THR A 377 -0.28 53.48 20.88
N GLU A 378 0.59 52.73 20.20
CA GLU A 378 1.63 53.29 19.33
C GLU A 378 1.02 53.88 18.06
N VAL A 379 0.07 53.20 17.43
CA VAL A 379 -0.65 53.71 16.26
C VAL A 379 -1.51 54.93 16.62
N GLN A 380 -2.20 54.92 17.77
CA GLN A 380 -2.95 56.07 18.27
C GLN A 380 -2.02 57.24 18.59
N GLY A 381 -0.85 56.99 19.18
CA GLY A 381 0.14 58.02 19.48
C GLY A 381 0.76 58.61 18.22
N LEU A 382 0.94 57.80 17.17
CA LEU A 382 1.46 58.24 15.88
C LEU A 382 0.40 59.01 15.08
N LEU A 383 -0.85 58.53 15.05
CA LEU A 383 -2.00 59.23 14.45
C LEU A 383 -2.30 60.54 15.15
N LYS A 384 -2.28 60.59 16.49
CA LYS A 384 -2.42 61.84 17.25
C LYS A 384 -1.30 62.83 16.93
N ARG A 385 -0.05 62.36 16.80
CA ARG A 385 1.08 63.21 16.41
C ARG A 385 0.94 63.74 14.98
N TYR A 386 0.52 62.91 14.02
CA TYR A 386 0.24 63.37 12.65
C TYR A 386 -0.93 64.35 12.59
N LEU A 387 -2.03 64.09 13.30
CA LEU A 387 -3.16 65.02 13.41
C LEU A 387 -2.72 66.36 14.01
N HIS A 388 -1.90 66.36 15.06
CA HIS A 388 -1.41 67.59 15.69
C HIS A 388 -0.45 68.38 14.79
N MET A 389 0.36 67.69 13.98
CA MET A 389 1.29 68.30 13.04
C MET A 389 0.60 68.83 11.76
N LEU A 390 -0.61 68.33 11.45
CA LEU A 390 -1.45 68.80 10.35
C LEU A 390 -2.48 69.86 10.78
N SER A 391 -2.76 69.97 12.09
CA SER A 391 -3.70 70.94 12.67
C SER A 391 -2.99 72.11 13.39
N GLY A 392 -1.66 72.16 13.31
CA GLY A 392 -0.82 73.24 13.85
C GLY A 392 -0.52 74.29 12.81
#